data_AF-A0A3B8JP73-F1
#
_entry.id   AF-A0A3B8JP73-F1
#
_cell.length_a   1.000
_cell.length_b   1.000
_cell.length_c   1.000
_cell.angle_alpha   90.00
_cell.angle_beta   90.00
_cell.angle_gamma   90.00
#
_symmetry.space_group_name_H-M   'P 1'
#
loop_
_entity.id
_entity.type
_entity.pdbx_description
1 polymer ?
#
loop_
_entity_poly.entity_id
_entity_poly.type
_entity_poly.pdbx_seq_one_letter_code
_entity_poly.pdbx_strand_id
1 'polypeptide(L)'
;MLGSNAATIEQAIERLDSIGRQIFPRSQINFNKGKGRFESSLGIVSAATIEKARSALSNVERAIRNPQSSQFAEAAENYLKIVQVPTGMKLNLVELLGNRTKIRQQKQVLDLLSEGIKLIASTRQQILDLAAELEGNGRSSWMRWGEAETTDTTHEDSTNLEGERSRFISWS
;
A
#
# COMPACT_ATOMS: atom_id res chain seq x y z
N MET A 1 -7.28 -33.54 -0.48
CA MET A 1 -7.55 -32.26 -1.18
C MET A 1 -7.16 -31.04 -0.35
N LEU A 2 -7.33 -31.03 0.97
CA LEU A 2 -6.89 -29.91 1.82
C LEU A 2 -5.39 -29.56 1.70
N GLY A 3 -4.52 -30.58 1.62
CA GLY A 3 -3.06 -30.35 1.51
C GLY A 3 -2.60 -29.68 0.21
N SER A 4 -3.26 -29.94 -0.93
CA SER A 4 -2.89 -29.30 -2.20
C SER A 4 -3.31 -27.83 -2.25
N ASN A 5 -4.44 -27.51 -1.62
CA ASN A 5 -4.97 -26.15 -1.58
C ASN A 5 -4.16 -25.28 -0.62
N ALA A 6 -3.77 -25.82 0.55
CA ALA A 6 -2.84 -25.16 1.47
C ALA A 6 -1.48 -24.85 0.80
N ALA A 7 -0.90 -25.82 0.08
CA ALA A 7 0.35 -25.61 -0.64
C ALA A 7 0.26 -24.52 -1.72
N THR A 8 -0.88 -24.41 -2.40
CA THR A 8 -1.12 -23.38 -3.42
C THR A 8 -1.15 -21.98 -2.80
N ILE A 9 -1.81 -21.83 -1.66
CA ILE A 9 -1.90 -20.56 -0.94
C ILE A 9 -0.53 -20.16 -0.36
N GLU A 10 0.23 -21.12 0.15
CA GLU A 10 1.61 -20.90 0.60
C GLU A 10 2.51 -20.39 -0.53
N GLN A 11 2.46 -21.04 -1.70
CA GLN A 11 3.20 -20.59 -2.88
C GLN A 11 2.79 -19.18 -3.32
N ALA A 12 1.50 -18.84 -3.23
CA ALA A 12 1.01 -17.50 -3.54
C ALA A 12 1.58 -16.44 -2.57
N ILE A 13 1.63 -16.73 -1.26
CA ILE A 13 2.26 -15.83 -0.28
C ILE A 13 3.77 -15.70 -0.51
N GLU A 14 4.47 -16.79 -0.80
CA GLU A 14 5.89 -16.74 -1.12
C GLU A 14 6.17 -15.90 -2.37
N ARG A 15 5.29 -16.00 -3.37
CA ARG A 15 5.35 -15.16 -4.56
C ARG A 15 5.14 -13.68 -4.22
N LEU A 16 4.16 -13.36 -3.37
CA LEU A 16 3.93 -11.98 -2.90
C LEU A 16 5.15 -11.42 -2.15
N ASP A 17 5.81 -12.23 -1.34
CA ASP A 17 7.05 -11.86 -0.66
C ASP A 17 8.22 -11.63 -1.62
N SER A 18 8.32 -12.46 -2.67
CA SER A 18 9.30 -12.27 -3.74
C SER A 18 9.04 -10.95 -4.48
N ILE A 19 7.79 -10.62 -4.79
CA ILE A 19 7.40 -9.33 -5.36
C ILE A 19 7.82 -8.19 -4.43
N GLY A 20 7.50 -8.28 -3.14
CA GLY A 20 7.89 -7.31 -2.12
C GLY A 20 9.40 -7.04 -2.11
N ARG A 21 10.22 -8.09 -2.11
CA ARG A 21 11.69 -7.99 -2.16
C ARG A 21 12.22 -7.36 -3.43
N GLN A 22 11.55 -7.56 -4.57
CA GLN A 22 11.94 -6.95 -5.85
C GLN A 22 11.64 -5.44 -5.90
N ILE A 23 10.53 -5.00 -5.30
CA ILE A 23 10.12 -3.59 -5.33
C ILE A 23 10.77 -2.74 -4.25
N PHE A 24 11.01 -3.30 -3.05
CA PHE A 24 11.48 -2.53 -1.88
C PHE A 24 12.72 -1.65 -2.15
N PRO A 25 13.79 -2.14 -2.83
CA PRO A 25 14.98 -1.33 -3.13
C PRO A 25 14.72 -0.12 -4.03
N ARG A 26 13.54 -0.05 -4.65
CA ARG A 26 13.18 0.96 -5.66
C ARG A 26 11.99 1.81 -5.26
N SER A 27 11.27 1.49 -4.19
CA SER A 27 10.06 2.22 -3.80
C SER A 27 9.76 2.29 -2.29
N GLN A 28 10.61 1.70 -1.43
CA GLN A 28 10.34 1.64 0.03
C GLN A 28 8.96 1.05 0.39
N ILE A 29 8.34 0.32 -0.53
CA ILE A 29 7.09 -0.40 -0.33
C ILE A 29 7.44 -1.82 0.10
N ASN A 30 6.85 -2.25 1.22
CA ASN A 30 7.01 -3.59 1.77
C ASN A 30 5.73 -4.39 1.61
N PHE A 31 5.88 -5.71 1.48
CA PHE A 31 4.76 -6.63 1.61
C PHE A 31 4.63 -7.08 3.06
N ASN A 32 3.49 -6.79 3.68
CA ASN A 32 3.16 -7.28 5.01
C ASN A 32 2.50 -8.66 4.88
N LYS A 33 3.28 -9.71 5.14
CA LYS A 33 2.82 -11.10 5.09
C LYS A 33 1.64 -11.37 6.02
N GLY A 34 1.65 -10.83 7.24
CA GLY A 34 0.59 -11.08 8.22
C GLY A 34 -0.75 -10.44 7.79
N LYS A 35 -0.67 -9.25 7.19
CA LYS A 35 -1.84 -8.46 6.77
C LYS A 35 -2.22 -8.64 5.30
N GLY A 36 -1.50 -9.48 4.54
CA GLY A 36 -1.75 -9.73 3.11
C GLY A 36 -1.91 -8.44 2.30
N ARG A 37 -1.02 -7.46 2.49
CA ARG A 37 -1.10 -6.14 1.84
C ARG A 37 0.26 -5.51 1.60
N PHE A 38 0.35 -4.63 0.62
CA PHE A 38 1.51 -3.77 0.40
C PHE A 38 1.34 -2.45 1.17
N GLU A 39 2.40 -2.01 1.84
CA GLU A 39 2.41 -0.79 2.65
C GLU A 39 3.73 -0.02 2.54
N SER A 40 3.64 1.28 2.73
CA SER A 40 4.77 2.21 2.79
C SER A 40 4.57 3.18 3.96
N SER A 41 5.51 4.09 4.18
CA SER A 41 5.32 5.15 5.18
C SER A 41 4.15 6.09 4.86
N LEU A 42 3.72 6.14 3.60
CA LEU A 42 2.56 6.91 3.13
C LEU A 42 1.23 6.16 3.34
N GLY A 43 1.27 4.92 3.81
CA GLY A 43 0.10 4.07 4.04
C GLY A 43 -0.02 2.89 3.08
N ILE A 44 -1.25 2.37 2.98
CA ILE A 44 -1.58 1.15 2.23
C ILE A 44 -1.56 1.44 0.71
N VAL A 45 -0.93 0.54 -0.04
CA VAL A 45 -0.88 0.61 -1.50
C VAL A 45 -2.07 -0.16 -2.08
N SER A 46 -3.07 0.59 -2.57
CA SER A 46 -4.27 0.05 -3.21
C SER A 46 -4.19 0.11 -4.74
N ALA A 47 -5.12 -0.55 -5.44
CA ALA A 47 -5.23 -0.42 -6.89
C ALA A 47 -5.44 1.04 -7.32
N ALA A 48 -6.24 1.81 -6.58
CA ALA A 48 -6.42 3.23 -6.83
C ALA A 48 -5.12 4.04 -6.62
N THR A 49 -4.30 3.67 -5.63
CA THR A 49 -2.97 4.27 -5.41
C THR A 49 -2.06 4.03 -6.61
N ILE A 50 -2.07 2.81 -7.17
CA ILE A 50 -1.27 2.45 -8.36
C ILE A 50 -1.72 3.25 -9.57
N GLU A 51 -3.02 3.38 -9.84
CA GLU A 51 -3.52 4.15 -10.99
C GLU A 51 -3.16 5.64 -10.89
N LYS A 52 -3.26 6.22 -9.69
CA LYS A 52 -2.78 7.58 -9.43
C LYS A 52 -1.28 7.71 -9.69
N ALA A 53 -0.49 6.75 -9.21
CA ALA A 53 0.96 6.73 -9.43
C ALA A 53 1.32 6.59 -10.92
N ARG A 54 0.61 5.76 -11.69
CA ARG A 54 0.81 5.61 -13.15
C ARG A 54 0.54 6.91 -13.89
N SER A 55 -0.56 7.58 -13.53
CA SER A 55 -0.92 8.87 -14.11
C SER A 55 0.15 9.93 -13.82
N ALA A 56 0.61 10.03 -12.56
CA ALA A 56 1.68 10.95 -12.18
C ALA A 56 3.00 10.63 -12.89
N LEU A 57 3.39 9.35 -12.99
CA LEU A 57 4.61 8.93 -13.69
C LEU A 57 4.55 9.22 -15.19
N SER A 58 3.38 9.14 -15.82
CA SER A 58 3.18 9.57 -17.21
C SER A 58 3.50 11.05 -17.40
N ASN A 59 3.14 11.90 -16.44
CA ASN A 59 3.47 13.33 -16.50
C ASN A 59 4.99 13.56 -16.37
N VAL A 60 5.66 12.82 -15.48
CA VAL A 60 7.13 12.84 -15.37
C VAL A 60 7.79 12.46 -16.70
N GLU A 61 7.29 11.40 -17.34
CA GLU A 61 7.81 10.92 -18.63
C GLU A 61 7.65 11.93 -19.75
N ARG A 62 6.59 12.75 -19.74
CA ARG A 62 6.43 13.84 -20.70
C ARG A 62 7.40 14.98 -20.42
N ALA A 63 7.59 15.34 -19.16
CA ALA A 63 8.43 16.46 -18.73
C ALA A 63 9.95 16.17 -18.80
N ILE A 64 10.35 14.90 -18.87
CA ILE A 64 11.76 14.47 -18.90
C ILE A 64 12.57 15.02 -20.08
N ARG A 65 11.94 15.57 -21.12
CA ARG A 65 12.65 16.23 -22.23
C ARG A 65 13.50 17.41 -21.76
N ASN A 66 13.09 18.05 -20.66
CA ASN A 66 13.87 19.09 -19.98
C ASN A 66 13.87 18.84 -18.45
N PRO A 67 14.76 17.99 -17.93
CA PRO A 67 14.80 17.64 -16.51
C PRO A 67 15.13 18.79 -15.56
N GLN A 68 15.66 19.90 -16.08
CA GLN A 68 15.96 21.11 -15.28
C GLN A 68 14.76 22.08 -15.21
N SER A 69 13.66 21.76 -15.90
CA SER A 69 12.46 22.60 -15.89
C SER A 69 11.67 22.49 -14.59
N SER A 70 10.97 23.57 -14.22
CA SER A 70 9.99 23.55 -13.14
C SER A 70 8.88 22.52 -13.37
N GLN A 71 8.48 22.30 -14.64
CA GLN A 71 7.48 21.30 -15.01
C GLN A 71 7.94 19.88 -14.66
N PHE A 72 9.22 19.56 -14.87
CA PHE A 72 9.76 18.26 -14.43
C PHE A 72 9.77 18.15 -12.91
N ALA A 73 10.23 19.19 -12.22
CA ALA A 73 10.28 19.20 -10.76
C ALA A 73 8.88 18.96 -10.15
N GLU A 74 7.87 19.70 -10.62
CA GLU A 74 6.49 19.55 -10.16
C GLU A 74 5.93 18.15 -10.46
N ALA A 75 6.14 17.63 -11.67
CA ALA A 75 5.69 16.30 -12.03
C ALA A 75 6.36 15.21 -11.16
N ALA A 76 7.67 15.33 -10.93
CA ALA A 76 8.44 14.41 -10.11
C ALA A 76 7.96 14.44 -8.66
N GLU A 77 7.81 15.62 -8.05
CA GLU A 77 7.29 15.77 -6.70
C GLU A 77 5.89 15.16 -6.54
N ASN A 78 4.99 15.42 -7.51
CA ASN A 78 3.65 14.86 -7.48
C ASN A 78 3.64 13.33 -7.54
N TYR A 79 4.57 12.72 -8.28
CA TYR A 79 4.77 11.28 -8.26
C TYR A 79 5.32 10.78 -6.91
N LEU A 80 6.32 11.47 -6.35
CA LEU A 80 6.98 11.10 -5.09
C LEU A 80 6.08 11.22 -3.86
N LYS A 81 5.04 12.06 -3.92
CA LYS A 81 3.96 12.11 -2.90
C LYS A 81 3.10 10.84 -2.85
N ILE A 82 3.20 9.98 -3.87
CA ILE A 82 2.41 8.74 -3.98
C ILE A 82 3.32 7.52 -3.77
N VAL A 83 4.50 7.52 -4.41
CA VAL A 83 5.48 6.44 -4.31
C VAL A 83 6.81 7.03 -3.87
N GLN A 84 7.19 6.76 -2.64
CA GLN A 84 8.51 7.16 -2.16
C GLN A 84 9.59 6.35 -2.87
N VAL A 85 10.73 6.97 -3.16
CA VAL A 85 11.93 6.26 -3.59
C VAL A 85 12.95 6.39 -2.46
N PRO A 86 13.86 5.42 -2.29
CA PRO A 86 14.96 5.60 -1.35
C PRO A 86 15.78 6.81 -1.78
N THR A 87 15.83 7.83 -0.92
CA THR A 87 16.68 9.00 -1.10
C THR A 87 17.88 8.91 -0.18
N GLY A 88 19.05 9.30 -0.68
CA GLY A 88 20.22 9.52 0.17
C GLY A 88 20.05 10.78 1.03
N MET A 89 21.17 11.34 1.50
CA MET A 89 21.17 12.55 2.34
C MET A 89 20.56 13.80 1.68
N LYS A 90 20.42 13.83 0.35
CA LYS A 90 19.86 14.95 -0.39
C LYS A 90 18.87 14.47 -1.46
N LEU A 91 17.71 15.11 -1.51
CA LEU A 91 16.72 14.91 -2.57
C LEU A 91 17.22 15.55 -3.87
N ASN A 92 17.47 14.74 -4.89
CA ASN A 92 17.76 15.20 -6.25
C ASN A 92 16.79 14.56 -7.25
N LEU A 93 15.78 15.31 -7.67
CA LEU A 93 14.71 14.80 -8.55
C LEU A 93 15.24 14.30 -9.90
N VAL A 94 16.30 14.94 -10.43
CA VAL A 94 16.91 14.56 -11.71
C VAL A 94 17.64 13.23 -11.58
N GLU A 95 18.32 12.98 -10.46
CA GLU A 95 18.95 11.67 -10.21
C GLU A 95 17.93 10.55 -10.01
N LEU A 96 16.79 10.88 -9.38
CA LEU A 96 15.75 9.90 -9.07
C LEU A 96 14.90 9.54 -10.29
N LEU A 97 14.53 10.53 -11.12
CA LEU A 97 13.52 10.37 -12.18
C LEU A 97 13.88 11.07 -13.51
N GLY A 98 15.05 11.71 -13.60
CA GLY A 98 15.44 12.54 -14.75
C GLY A 98 15.92 11.77 -15.99
N ASN A 99 15.87 10.44 -15.99
CA ASN A 99 16.20 9.64 -17.17
C ASN A 99 15.18 8.50 -17.41
N ARG A 100 15.09 8.05 -18.67
CA ARG A 100 14.13 7.03 -19.11
C ARG A 100 14.32 5.69 -18.41
N THR A 101 15.56 5.34 -18.05
CA THR A 101 15.85 4.09 -17.33
C THR A 101 15.18 4.08 -15.96
N LYS A 102 15.25 5.20 -15.22
CA LYS A 102 14.59 5.36 -13.92
C LYS A 102 13.07 5.31 -14.04
N ILE A 103 12.50 5.99 -15.03
CA ILE A 103 11.06 5.92 -15.31
C ILE A 103 10.63 4.48 -15.61
N ARG A 104 11.39 3.75 -16.44
CA ARG A 104 11.11 2.34 -16.74
C ARG A 104 11.17 1.47 -15.48
N GLN A 105 12.15 1.69 -14.60
CA GLN A 105 12.23 0.98 -13.32
C GLN A 105 11.00 1.24 -12.45
N GLN A 106 10.51 2.47 -12.40
CA GLN A 106 9.30 2.80 -11.66
C GLN A 106 8.03 2.22 -12.29
N LYS A 107 7.94 2.16 -13.63
CA LYS A 107 6.87 1.42 -14.32
C LYS A 107 6.86 -0.05 -13.91
N GLN A 108 8.02 -0.70 -13.90
CA GLN A 108 8.15 -2.10 -13.45
C GLN A 108 7.70 -2.29 -12.00
N VAL A 109 8.02 -1.36 -11.10
CA VAL A 109 7.52 -1.39 -9.71
C VAL A 109 5.99 -1.36 -9.69
N LEU A 110 5.36 -0.46 -10.45
CA LEU A 110 3.90 -0.34 -10.52
C LEU A 110 3.24 -1.57 -11.17
N ASP A 111 3.91 -2.20 -12.14
CA ASP A 111 3.46 -3.45 -12.77
C ASP A 111 3.48 -4.61 -11.77
N LEU A 112 4.59 -4.78 -11.04
CA LEU A 112 4.73 -5.79 -9.99
C LEU A 112 3.74 -5.58 -8.84
N LEU A 113 3.50 -4.33 -8.45
CA LEU A 113 2.47 -4.00 -7.46
C LEU A 113 1.07 -4.37 -7.95
N SER A 114 0.76 -4.13 -9.22
CA SER A 114 -0.52 -4.51 -9.81
C SER A 114 -0.71 -6.03 -9.85
N GLU A 115 0.33 -6.77 -10.24
CA GLU A 115 0.37 -8.25 -10.16
C GLU A 115 0.12 -8.69 -8.71
N GLY A 116 0.84 -8.11 -7.76
CA GLY A 116 0.72 -8.44 -6.34
C GLY A 116 -0.68 -8.19 -5.78
N ILE A 117 -1.32 -7.06 -6.10
CA ILE A 117 -2.70 -6.77 -5.65
C ILE A 117 -3.69 -7.79 -6.22
N LYS A 118 -3.55 -8.16 -7.50
CA LYS A 118 -4.40 -9.18 -8.12
C LYS A 118 -4.20 -10.55 -7.46
N LEU A 119 -2.95 -10.91 -7.17
CA LEU A 119 -2.61 -12.15 -6.49
C LEU A 119 -3.13 -12.19 -5.04
N ILE A 120 -3.09 -11.07 -4.32
CA ILE A 120 -3.74 -10.97 -3.00
C ILE A 120 -5.24 -11.25 -3.13
N ALA A 121 -5.92 -10.62 -4.08
CA ALA A 121 -7.36 -10.80 -4.28
C ALA A 121 -7.71 -12.26 -4.62
N SER A 122 -6.98 -12.89 -5.55
CA SER A 122 -7.21 -14.30 -5.90
C SER A 122 -6.89 -15.26 -4.75
N THR A 123 -5.84 -14.99 -3.98
CA THR A 123 -5.48 -15.79 -2.79
C THR A 123 -6.57 -15.70 -1.72
N ARG A 124 -7.11 -14.50 -1.48
CA ARG A 124 -8.24 -14.33 -0.55
C ARG A 124 -9.48 -15.08 -1.00
N GLN A 125 -9.80 -15.03 -2.29
CA GLN A 125 -10.93 -15.79 -2.83
C GLN A 125 -10.75 -17.30 -2.61
N GLN A 126 -9.54 -17.84 -2.89
CA GLN A 126 -9.24 -19.24 -2.63
C GLN A 126 -9.39 -19.61 -1.15
N ILE A 127 -8.95 -18.75 -0.22
CA ILE A 127 -9.14 -18.98 1.22
C ILE A 127 -10.64 -19.04 1.58
N LEU A 128 -11.44 -18.13 1.04
CA LEU A 128 -12.89 -18.08 1.28
C LEU A 128 -13.61 -19.32 0.72
N ASP A 129 -13.26 -19.73 -0.50
CA ASP A 129 -13.84 -20.91 -1.14
C ASP A 129 -13.57 -22.17 -0.29
N LEU A 130 -12.33 -22.33 0.20
CA LEU A 130 -11.97 -23.43 1.10
C LEU A 130 -12.71 -23.38 2.43
N ALA A 131 -12.89 -22.18 2.98
CA ALA A 131 -13.62 -22.01 4.24
C ALA A 131 -15.10 -22.41 4.08
N ALA A 132 -15.72 -22.11 2.93
CA ALA A 132 -17.08 -22.49 2.61
C ALA A 132 -17.23 -24.01 2.41
N GLU A 133 -16.24 -24.67 1.81
CA GLU A 133 -16.23 -26.14 1.62
C GLU A 133 -16.08 -26.93 2.94
N LEU A 134 -15.57 -26.29 4.00
CA LEU A 134 -15.11 -26.97 5.22
C LEU A 134 -16.13 -27.04 6.37
N GLU A 135 -17.40 -26.72 6.16
CA GLU A 135 -18.52 -26.76 7.15
C GLU A 135 -18.06 -26.74 8.63
N GLY A 136 -17.60 -25.57 9.10
CA GLY A 136 -17.65 -25.23 10.52
C GLY A 136 -16.55 -25.74 11.47
N ASN A 137 -15.45 -26.37 11.04
CA ASN A 137 -14.42 -26.77 12.04
C ASN A 137 -12.94 -26.70 11.64
N GLY A 138 -12.59 -26.02 10.54
CA GLY A 138 -11.19 -25.82 10.16
C GLY A 138 -10.59 -24.55 10.76
N ARG A 139 -9.93 -24.61 11.93
CA ARG A 139 -9.09 -23.51 12.45
C ARG A 139 -7.80 -23.34 11.62
N SER A 140 -7.94 -23.04 10.34
CA SER A 140 -6.80 -22.76 9.47
C SER A 140 -6.29 -21.34 9.76
N SER A 141 -4.99 -21.21 10.03
CA SER A 141 -4.30 -19.93 10.34
C SER A 141 -4.50 -18.83 9.28
N TRP A 142 -4.99 -19.21 8.10
CA TRP A 142 -5.19 -18.39 6.92
C TRP A 142 -6.56 -17.71 6.85
N MET A 143 -7.55 -18.16 7.63
CA MET A 143 -8.92 -17.60 7.55
C MET A 143 -8.96 -16.10 7.84
N ARG A 144 -8.02 -15.58 8.62
CA ARG A 144 -7.90 -14.14 8.95
C ARG A 144 -6.86 -13.41 8.11
N TRP A 145 -6.25 -14.09 7.14
CA TRP A 145 -5.18 -13.54 6.33
C TRP A 145 -5.71 -12.48 5.38
N GLY A 146 -5.20 -11.26 5.51
CA GLY A 146 -5.65 -10.16 4.66
C GLY A 146 -7.06 -9.65 4.97
N GLU A 147 -7.65 -10.01 6.11
CA GLU A 147 -8.77 -9.25 6.65
C GLU A 147 -8.28 -7.81 6.81
N ALA A 148 -8.96 -6.85 6.16
CA ALA A 148 -8.78 -5.47 6.52
C ALA A 148 -9.11 -5.40 8.01
N GLU A 149 -8.22 -4.84 8.83
CA GLU A 149 -8.62 -4.31 10.13
C GLU A 149 -9.80 -3.39 9.81
N THR A 150 -11.03 -3.87 10.05
CA THR A 150 -12.20 -3.01 10.11
C THR A 150 -11.84 -2.02 11.18
N THR A 151 -11.44 -0.82 10.77
CA THR A 151 -11.31 0.31 11.66
C THR A 151 -12.70 0.58 12.19
N ASP A 152 -13.09 -0.12 13.26
CA ASP A 152 -13.99 0.41 14.27
C ASP A 152 -13.26 1.56 14.96
N THR A 153 -13.01 2.63 14.20
CA THR A 153 -12.94 3.97 14.74
C THR A 153 -14.34 4.54 14.60
N THR A 154 -15.28 4.00 15.36
CA THR A 154 -16.32 4.86 15.95
C THR A 154 -15.58 5.67 17.02
N HIS A 155 -14.88 6.71 16.57
CA HIS A 155 -14.43 7.75 17.48
C HIS A 155 -15.71 8.35 18.06
N GLU A 156 -15.94 8.08 19.33
CA GLU A 156 -16.69 8.97 20.21
C GLU A 156 -16.17 10.38 19.95
N ASP A 157 -17.03 11.26 19.47
CA ASP A 157 -16.76 12.67 19.60
C ASP A 157 -18.05 13.45 19.83
N SER A 158 -17.98 14.25 20.89
CA SER A 158 -18.70 15.51 21.09
C SER A 158 -20.14 15.46 21.59
N THR A 159 -20.35 15.03 22.84
CA THR A 159 -21.31 15.73 23.71
C THR A 159 -20.60 16.89 24.39
N ASN A 160 -20.63 18.06 23.75
CA ASN A 160 -20.50 19.31 24.48
C ASN A 160 -21.27 20.39 23.74
N LEU A 161 -22.45 20.73 24.26
CA LEU A 161 -23.02 22.07 24.19
C LEU A 161 -24.05 22.21 25.33
N GLU A 162 -23.63 23.04 26.30
CA GLU A 162 -24.44 23.99 27.07
C GLU A 162 -25.50 23.47 28.03
N GLY A 163 -25.27 23.74 29.32
CA GLY A 163 -26.31 23.69 30.34
C GLY A 163 -25.73 23.67 31.75
N GLU A 164 -25.39 24.85 32.26
CA GLU A 164 -25.50 25.20 33.68
C GLU A 164 -24.85 24.24 34.70
N ARG A 165 -23.76 24.70 35.32
CA ARG A 165 -23.77 25.03 36.75
C ARG A 165 -22.40 25.52 37.20
N SER A 166 -22.37 26.82 37.45
CA SER A 166 -21.56 27.47 38.46
C SER A 166 -21.37 26.59 39.70
N ARG A 167 -20.13 26.49 40.16
CA ARG A 167 -19.75 26.58 41.58
C ARG A 167 -18.24 26.72 41.68
N PHE A 168 -17.81 27.98 41.67
CA PHE A 168 -16.58 28.40 42.31
C PHE A 168 -16.64 28.01 43.80
N ILE A 169 -15.63 27.26 44.23
CA ILE A 169 -14.78 27.45 45.41
C ILE A 169 -15.43 28.22 46.59
N SER A 170 -15.65 27.50 47.69
CA SER A 170 -15.86 28.02 49.04
C SER A 170 -14.66 28.83 49.52
N TRP A 171 -14.85 29.94 50.25
CA TRP A 171 -14.12 30.32 51.48
C TRP A 171 -14.85 31.49 52.19
N SER A 172 -14.98 31.35 53.52
CA SER A 172 -15.63 32.21 54.55
C SER A 172 -17.09 31.90 54.85
#